data_AF-A0A1G1XPN0-F1
#
_entry.id   AF-A0A1G1XPN0-F1
#
_cell.length_a   1.000
_cell.length_b   1.000
_cell.length_c   1.000
_cell.angle_alpha   90.00
_cell.angle_beta   90.00
_cell.angle_gamma   90.00
#
_symmetry.space_group_name_H-M   'P 1'
#
loop_
_entity.id
_entity.type
_entity.pdbx_description
1 polymer ?
#
loop_
_entity_poly.entity_id
_entity_poly.type
_entity_poly.pdbx_seq_one_letter_code
_entity_poly.pdbx_strand_id
1 'polypeptide(L)'
;MYKGGNFDENYDKIDIDFYRQEFVNKYGIIDSYPKFKWLKSFYDHIIRFHDNHLRKEKDWDFHYDYTVYNHIRHGLPENWQYTSLNYSGLIDNNNI
;
A
#
# COMPACT_ATOMS: atom_id res chain seq x y z
N MET A 1 -26.49 -13.26 -4.99
CA MET A 1 -25.63 -13.20 -6.20
C MET A 1 -25.18 -11.76 -6.38
N TYR A 2 -23.93 -11.45 -6.04
CA TYR A 2 -23.33 -10.16 -6.39
C TYR A 2 -23.15 -10.14 -7.91
N LYS A 3 -23.75 -9.16 -8.58
CA LYS A 3 -23.48 -8.89 -10.00
C LYS A 3 -22.11 -8.22 -10.06
N GLY A 4 -21.12 -8.90 -10.67
CA GLY A 4 -19.82 -8.32 -10.94
C GLY A 4 -20.00 -7.04 -11.75
N GLY A 5 -19.51 -5.92 -11.24
CA GLY A 5 -19.44 -4.68 -12.01
C GLY A 5 -18.56 -4.91 -13.22
N ASN A 6 -18.99 -4.42 -14.38
CA ASN A 6 -18.12 -4.29 -15.54
C ASN A 6 -16.99 -3.33 -15.15
N PHE A 7 -15.81 -3.88 -14.87
CA PHE A 7 -14.59 -3.10 -14.80
C PHE A 7 -14.36 -2.54 -16.20
N ASP A 8 -14.45 -1.23 -16.35
CA ASP A 8 -14.10 -0.53 -17.59
C ASP A 8 -12.61 -0.79 -17.85
N GLU A 9 -12.31 -1.51 -18.93
CA GLU A 9 -10.95 -1.97 -19.27
C GLU A 9 -10.07 -0.87 -19.89
N ASN A 10 -10.58 0.38 -19.98
CA ASN A 10 -9.83 1.52 -20.51
C ASN A 10 -8.92 2.17 -19.47
N TYR A 11 -8.01 1.39 -18.88
CA TYR A 11 -6.84 1.98 -18.22
C TYR A 11 -5.76 2.12 -19.27
N ASP A 12 -5.32 3.36 -19.52
CA ASP A 12 -4.06 3.61 -20.21
C ASP A 12 -3.00 2.71 -19.57
N LYS A 13 -2.32 1.92 -20.42
CA LYS A 13 -1.37 0.92 -19.94
C LYS A 13 -0.26 1.64 -19.19
N ILE A 14 -0.30 1.55 -17.86
CA ILE A 14 0.71 2.17 -16.99
C ILE A 14 2.08 1.65 -17.41
N ASP A 15 2.99 2.57 -17.73
CA ASP A 15 4.38 2.23 -18.05
C ASP A 15 5.15 1.89 -16.77
N ILE A 16 5.03 0.63 -16.35
CA ILE A 16 5.65 0.09 -15.14
C ILE A 16 7.17 0.26 -15.18
N ASP A 17 7.80 0.17 -16.36
CA ASP A 17 9.24 0.27 -16.50
C ASP A 17 9.73 1.69 -16.24
N PHE A 18 9.01 2.70 -16.70
CA PHE A 18 9.27 4.11 -16.39
C PHE A 18 9.27 4.36 -14.87
N TYR A 19 8.18 3.98 -14.18
CA TYR A 19 8.06 4.22 -12.74
C TYR A 19 9.08 3.41 -11.92
N ARG A 20 9.39 2.19 -12.36
CA ARG A 20 10.46 1.38 -11.75
C ARG A 20 11.81 2.10 -11.88
N GLN A 21 12.12 2.65 -13.04
CA GLN A 21 13.38 3.35 -13.26
C GLN A 21 13.47 4.60 -12.39
N GLU A 22 12.41 5.41 -12.30
CA GLU A 22 12.33 6.57 -11.41
C GLU A 22 12.53 6.19 -9.94
N PHE A 23 11.91 5.10 -9.50
CA PHE A 23 12.08 4.60 -8.15
C PHE A 23 13.54 4.20 -7.87
N VAL A 24 14.15 3.41 -8.77
CA VAL A 24 15.55 2.98 -8.63
C VAL A 24 16.51 4.17 -8.69
N ASN A 25 16.27 5.16 -9.54
CA ASN A 25 17.07 6.37 -9.61
C ASN A 25 17.04 7.15 -8.29
N LYS A 26 15.88 7.20 -7.63
CA LYS A 26 15.68 7.96 -6.40
C LYS A 26 16.16 7.24 -5.14
N TYR A 27 15.92 5.94 -5.03
CA TYR A 27 16.16 5.16 -3.80
C TYR A 27 17.28 4.12 -3.92
N GLY A 28 17.83 3.93 -5.12
CA GLY A 28 18.84 2.91 -5.40
C GLY A 28 18.25 1.50 -5.59
N ILE A 29 19.14 0.53 -5.82
CA ILE A 29 18.77 -0.89 -5.85
C ILE A 29 18.85 -1.42 -4.43
N ILE A 30 17.69 -1.66 -3.82
CA ILE A 30 17.58 -2.30 -2.51
C ILE A 30 17.27 -3.78 -2.81
N ASP A 31 18.26 -4.63 -2.59
CA ASP A 31 18.46 -5.88 -3.32
C ASP A 31 17.51 -7.04 -2.95
N SER A 32 17.46 -8.01 -3.88
CA SER A 32 16.77 -9.30 -3.93
C SER A 32 15.26 -9.29 -3.66
N TYR A 33 14.48 -9.55 -4.72
CA TYR A 33 13.07 -9.92 -4.62
C TYR A 33 12.86 -10.80 -3.39
N PRO A 34 11.94 -10.41 -2.49
CA PRO A 34 11.74 -11.20 -1.31
C PRO A 34 11.33 -12.62 -1.72
N LYS A 35 11.96 -13.62 -1.11
CA LYS A 35 11.63 -15.03 -1.30
C LYS A 35 10.32 -15.38 -0.57
N PHE A 36 9.33 -14.50 -0.62
CA PHE A 36 8.03 -14.76 -0.02
C PHE A 36 7.31 -15.82 -0.84
N LYS A 37 6.70 -16.76 -0.13
CA LYS A 37 5.74 -17.71 -0.69
C LYS A 37 4.36 -17.25 -0.26
N TRP A 38 3.41 -17.27 -1.18
CA TRP A 38 2.02 -17.01 -0.83
C TRP A 38 1.55 -18.04 0.21
N LEU A 39 0.89 -17.56 1.25
CA LEU A 39 0.07 -18.41 2.10
C LEU A 39 -1.17 -18.82 1.29
N LYS A 40 -1.76 -19.98 1.63
CA LYS A 40 -2.91 -20.55 0.89
C LYS A 40 -4.13 -19.62 0.82
N SER A 41 -4.24 -18.68 1.76
CA SER A 41 -5.33 -17.72 1.87
C SER A 41 -4.81 -16.40 2.42
N PHE A 42 -5.61 -15.34 2.29
CA PHE A 42 -5.37 -14.03 2.86
C PHE A 42 -6.55 -13.62 3.73
N TYR A 43 -6.30 -12.68 4.65
CA TYR A 43 -7.35 -12.01 5.42
C TYR A 43 -7.88 -10.82 4.61
N ASP A 44 -9.20 -10.66 4.55
CA ASP A 44 -9.86 -9.53 3.92
C ASP A 44 -10.68 -8.71 4.92
N HIS A 45 -10.69 -7.41 4.72
CA HIS A 45 -11.51 -6.48 5.50
C HIS A 45 -11.93 -5.32 4.60
N ILE A 46 -13.23 -5.01 4.60
CA ILE A 46 -13.75 -3.84 3.87
C ILE A 46 -13.60 -2.64 4.80
N ILE A 47 -12.64 -1.76 4.49
CA ILE A 47 -12.51 -0.46 5.14
C ILE A 47 -13.73 0.38 4.73
N ARG A 48 -14.53 0.81 5.71
CA ARG A 48 -15.76 1.57 5.46
C ARG A 48 -15.66 2.96 6.07
N PHE A 49 -15.99 3.97 5.27
CA PHE A 49 -16.30 5.29 5.80
C PHE A 49 -17.63 5.20 6.57
N HIS A 50 -17.57 5.17 7.90
CA HIS A 50 -18.79 5.12 8.71
C HIS A 50 -19.56 6.46 8.59
N ASP A 51 -20.80 6.41 8.10
CA ASP A 51 -21.64 7.58 7.81
C ASP A 51 -22.34 8.18 9.04
N ASN A 52 -21.69 8.15 10.20
CA ASN A 52 -22.11 8.95 11.34
C ASN A 52 -21.10 10.10 11.47
N HIS A 53 -21.61 11.33 11.42
CA HIS A 53 -20.95 12.64 11.27
C HIS A 53 -19.75 12.98 12.19
N LEU A 54 -19.12 12.02 12.88
CA LEU A 54 -18.03 12.23 13.84
C LEU A 54 -16.85 11.23 13.72
N ARG A 55 -16.85 10.24 12.81
CA ARG A 55 -15.80 9.20 12.72
C ARG A 55 -15.36 8.79 11.31
N LYS A 56 -15.55 9.63 10.29
CA LYS A 56 -15.29 9.28 8.88
C LYS A 56 -13.80 8.99 8.57
N GLU A 57 -12.86 9.54 9.34
CA GLU A 57 -11.43 9.45 9.00
C GLU A 57 -10.68 8.31 9.71
N LYS A 58 -11.21 7.79 10.83
CA LYS A 58 -10.41 6.94 11.73
C LYS A 58 -10.07 5.54 11.22
N ASP A 59 -10.98 4.87 10.50
CA ASP A 59 -10.75 3.47 10.14
C ASP A 59 -9.69 3.33 9.05
N TRP A 60 -9.67 4.25 8.08
CA TRP A 60 -8.59 4.34 7.10
C TRP A 60 -7.25 4.61 7.77
N ASP A 61 -7.18 5.63 8.63
CA ASP A 61 -5.94 6.02 9.31
C ASP A 61 -5.38 4.87 10.16
N PHE A 62 -6.24 4.15 10.90
CA PHE A 62 -5.81 3.00 11.67
C PHE A 62 -5.28 1.85 10.82
N HIS A 63 -5.91 1.58 9.67
CA HIS A 63 -5.41 0.55 8.75
C HIS A 63 -4.09 1.00 8.10
N TYR A 64 -3.98 2.26 7.70
CA TYR A 64 -2.74 2.82 7.18
C TYR A 64 -1.61 2.68 8.21
N ASP A 65 -1.78 3.24 9.41
CA ASP A 65 -0.82 3.16 10.51
C ASP A 65 -0.44 1.72 10.83
N TYR A 66 -1.43 0.82 10.90
CA TYR A 66 -1.19 -0.59 11.13
C TYR A 66 -0.25 -1.18 10.09
N THR A 67 -0.50 -0.91 8.80
CA THR A 67 0.30 -1.47 7.71
C THR A 67 1.70 -0.89 7.64
N VAL A 68 1.86 0.42 7.80
CA VAL A 68 3.16 1.09 7.67
C VAL A 68 4.06 0.87 8.88
N TYR A 69 3.50 0.81 10.10
CA TYR A 69 4.24 0.58 11.35
C TYR A 69 4.26 -0.88 11.81
N ASN A 70 3.70 -1.83 11.05
CA ASN A 70 3.64 -3.24 11.44
C ASN A 70 5.03 -3.83 11.76
N HIS A 71 6.05 -3.37 11.03
CA HIS A 71 7.43 -3.81 11.22
C HIS A 71 7.94 -3.51 12.65
N ILE A 72 7.64 -2.33 13.20
CA ILE A 72 8.00 -1.94 14.57
C ILE A 72 7.31 -2.84 15.59
N ARG A 73 6.01 -3.10 15.39
CA ARG A 73 5.23 -3.99 16.26
C ARG A 73 5.82 -5.41 16.34
N HIS A 74 6.44 -5.87 15.26
CA HIS A 74 7.10 -7.17 15.18
C HIS A 74 8.61 -7.13 15.48
N GLY A 75 9.15 -6.01 15.99
CA GLY A 75 10.55 -5.89 16.41
C GLY A 75 11.56 -5.75 15.25
N LEU A 76 11.09 -5.37 14.07
CA LEU A 76 11.95 -5.06 12.91
C LEU A 76 12.42 -3.60 12.96
N PRO A 77 13.59 -3.27 12.37
CA PRO A 77 14.17 -1.93 12.47
C PRO A 77 13.40 -0.89 11.65
N GLU A 78 13.52 0.39 12.01
CA GLU A 78 12.81 1.50 11.33
C GLU A 78 13.15 1.63 9.84
N ASN A 79 14.38 1.26 9.45
CA ASN A 79 14.82 1.24 8.05
C ASN A 79 14.36 -0.03 7.30
N TRP A 80 13.29 -0.68 7.74
CA TRP A 80 12.77 -1.88 7.08
C TRP A 80 12.35 -1.58 5.64
N GLN A 81 12.89 -2.34 4.69
CA GLN A 81 12.70 -2.06 3.26
C GLN A 81 11.29 -2.33 2.72
N TYR A 82 10.45 -3.06 3.47
CA TYR A 82 9.08 -3.43 3.06
C TYR A 82 8.00 -2.58 3.75
N THR A 83 8.30 -1.31 4.04
CA THR A 83 7.32 -0.31 4.47
C THR A 83 7.41 0.93 3.59
N SER A 84 6.29 1.63 3.40
CA SER A 84 6.22 2.88 2.63
C SER A 84 6.88 4.06 3.34
N LEU A 85 7.11 3.98 4.65
CA LEU A 85 7.72 5.08 5.45
C LEU A 85 9.10 5.49 4.92
N ASN A 86 9.84 4.56 4.33
CA ASN A 86 11.18 4.79 3.80
C ASN A 86 11.19 5.31 2.35
N TYR A 87 10.01 5.47 1.73
CA TYR A 87 9.85 5.86 0.34
C TYR A 87 8.79 6.96 0.19
N SER A 88 9.11 8.18 0.64
CA SER A 88 8.16 9.30 0.65
C SER A 88 7.49 9.61 -0.69
N GLY A 89 8.17 9.35 -1.81
CA GLY A 89 7.63 9.49 -3.16
C GLY A 89 6.65 8.40 -3.61
N LEU A 90 6.38 7.38 -2.79
CA LEU A 90 5.28 6.44 -2.99
C LEU A 90 3.98 6.91 -2.32
N ILE A 91 4.07 7.95 -1.49
CA ILE A 91 2.91 8.60 -0.90
C ILE A 91 2.57 9.76 -1.84
N ASP A 92 1.43 9.68 -2.52
CA ASP A 92 0.94 10.81 -3.30
C ASP A 92 0.79 12.02 -2.37
N ASN A 93 1.33 13.17 -2.80
CA ASN A 93 1.10 14.46 -2.17
C ASN A 93 -0.36 14.89 -2.41
N ASN A 94 -1.31 14.12 -1.90
CA ASN A 94 -2.67 14.57 -1.79
C ASN A 94 -2.69 15.49 -0.57
N ASN A 95 -2.79 16.79 -0.81
CA ASN A 95 -3.13 17.76 0.23
C ASN A 95 -4.40 17.27 0.93
N ILE A 96 -4.24 16.69 2.11
CA ILE A 96 -5.30 16.47 3.10
C ILE A 96 -5.46 17.79 3.87
#